data_AF-A0A9Q0T4L5-F1
#
_entry.id   AF-A0A9Q0T4L5-F1
#
_cell.length_a   1.000
_cell.length_b   1.000
_cell.length_c   1.000
_cell.angle_alpha   90.00
_cell.angle_beta   90.00
_cell.angle_gamma   90.00
#
_symmetry.space_group_name_H-M   'P 1'
#
loop_
_entity.id
_entity.type
_entity.pdbx_description
1 polymer ?
#
loop_
_entity_poly.entity_id
_entity_poly.type
_entity_poly.pdbx_seq_one_letter_code
_entity_poly.pdbx_strand_id
1 'polypeptide(L)'
;MERTGPYRVELDESYRPLPAVYLALLFIWFLSACSWTFNTYKNRHFSTINLQWTLASVPLIKALQLTLSFLFWYSCFYHQKCSLWMSFGVYVTGVLFQTAYFVSFILISHGYCIMYEHISISDRRTTAALGCVFYLTLVGYRASVPYFTVLLLLNYLISFSMIFRQISQNLSVLREQLSFVEEEDVQAMYDAVYMKYTMFKKFQGAMQIVVMAETVIHFNVDSSSVNYWLRLLVREWAQFCIFLYIGWTFRSQAWAPRFSVMPRSKGELMVPPIYSIVSDFFCV
;
A
#
# COMPACT_ATOMS: atom_id res chain seq x y z
N MET A 1 44.74 -24.28 -32.56
CA MET A 1 45.05 -23.41 -31.40
C MET A 1 44.05 -22.28 -31.43
N GLU A 2 42.82 -22.58 -30.97
CA GLU A 2 41.66 -21.69 -31.07
C GLU A 2 41.44 -21.08 -29.70
N ARG A 3 41.64 -19.76 -29.61
CA ARG A 3 41.58 -19.02 -28.35
C ARG A 3 40.11 -18.66 -28.10
N THR A 4 39.44 -19.44 -27.28
CA THR A 4 38.12 -19.14 -26.71
C THR A 4 38.19 -17.85 -25.90
N GLY A 5 37.73 -16.74 -26.49
CA GLY A 5 37.48 -15.50 -25.76
C GLY A 5 36.25 -15.66 -24.86
N PRO A 6 36.27 -15.20 -23.60
CA PRO A 6 35.08 -15.20 -22.77
C PRO A 6 34.07 -14.22 -23.37
N TYR A 7 32.83 -14.66 -23.55
CA TYR A 7 31.69 -13.78 -23.85
C TYR A 7 31.59 -12.73 -22.73
N ARG A 8 32.21 -11.56 -22.93
CA ARG A 8 31.88 -10.37 -22.15
C ARG A 8 30.52 -9.91 -22.67
N VAL A 9 29.49 -10.07 -21.85
CA VAL A 9 28.21 -9.41 -22.08
C VAL A 9 28.51 -7.90 -22.00
N GLU A 10 28.53 -7.23 -23.15
CA GLU A 10 28.72 -5.78 -23.23
C GLU A 10 27.48 -5.12 -22.61
N LEU A 11 27.56 -4.76 -21.33
CA LEU A 11 26.51 -4.05 -20.62
C LEU A 11 26.44 -2.61 -21.14
N ASP A 12 25.25 -2.16 -21.51
CA ASP A 12 25.04 -0.77 -21.93
C ASP A 12 25.38 0.19 -20.77
N GLU A 13 26.33 1.11 -21.03
CA GLU A 13 26.82 2.12 -20.09
C GLU A 13 25.71 3.05 -19.58
N SER A 14 24.58 3.14 -20.29
CA SER A 14 23.40 3.89 -19.86
C SER A 14 22.84 3.41 -18.51
N TYR A 15 23.10 2.15 -18.12
CA TYR A 15 22.64 1.53 -16.87
C TYR A 15 23.60 1.70 -15.68
N ARG A 16 24.78 2.29 -15.90
CA ARG A 16 25.79 2.50 -14.87
C ARG A 16 25.33 3.30 -13.62
N PRO A 17 24.39 4.27 -13.68
CA PRO A 17 23.92 4.96 -12.47
C PRO A 17 22.96 4.13 -11.61
N LEU A 18 22.41 3.01 -12.12
CA LEU A 18 21.38 2.24 -11.40
C LEU A 18 21.79 1.77 -10.00
N PRO A 19 22.99 1.18 -9.76
CA PRO A 19 23.39 0.75 -8.43
C PRO A 19 23.37 1.89 -7.40
N ALA A 20 23.95 3.05 -7.74
CA ALA A 20 23.99 4.20 -6.84
C ALA A 20 22.59 4.66 -6.43
N VAL A 21 21.62 4.43 -7.30
CA VAL A 21 20.29 5.01 -7.15
C VAL A 21 19.37 4.05 -6.43
N TYR A 22 19.46 2.75 -6.73
CA TYR A 22 18.86 1.75 -5.87
C TYR A 22 19.37 1.86 -4.43
N LEU A 23 20.66 2.17 -4.25
CA LEU A 23 21.25 2.41 -2.94
C LEU A 23 20.71 3.68 -2.26
N ALA A 24 20.62 4.80 -2.98
CA ALA A 24 20.02 6.02 -2.45
C ALA A 24 18.55 5.83 -2.04
N LEU A 25 17.75 5.20 -2.91
CA LEU A 25 16.35 4.85 -2.62
C LEU A 25 16.25 3.86 -1.45
N LEU A 26 17.16 2.88 -1.38
CA LEU A 26 17.21 1.91 -0.27
C LEU A 26 17.35 2.62 1.07
N PHE A 27 18.27 3.58 1.20
CA PHE A 27 18.42 4.33 2.44
C PHE A 27 17.13 5.06 2.83
N ILE A 28 16.46 5.71 1.87
CA ILE A 28 15.20 6.43 2.13
C ILE A 28 14.11 5.47 2.62
N TRP A 29 13.90 4.35 1.91
CA TRP A 29 12.89 3.35 2.26
C TRP A 29 13.22 2.64 3.58
N PHE A 30 14.50 2.35 3.84
CA PHE A 30 14.95 1.71 5.07
C PHE A 30 14.74 2.63 6.28
N LEU A 31 15.13 3.90 6.20
CA LEU A 31 14.88 4.87 7.27
C LEU A 31 13.39 5.04 7.55
N SER A 32 12.56 5.09 6.49
CA SER A 32 11.11 5.11 6.63
C SER A 32 10.57 3.84 7.29
N ALA A 33 11.06 2.67 6.90
CA ALA A 33 10.67 1.40 7.51
C ALA A 33 11.03 1.37 9.00
N CYS A 34 12.27 1.74 9.35
CA CYS A 34 12.72 1.81 10.74
C CYS A 34 11.90 2.80 11.57
N SER A 35 11.66 4.01 11.05
CA SER A 35 10.83 5.03 11.72
C SER A 35 9.42 4.50 11.96
N TRP A 36 8.83 3.84 10.98
CA TRP A 36 7.48 3.29 11.09
C TRP A 36 7.43 2.11 12.07
N THR A 37 8.35 1.15 11.97
CA THR A 37 8.42 0.01 12.90
C THR A 37 8.64 0.47 14.33
N PHE A 38 9.51 1.45 14.55
CA PHE A 38 9.75 2.04 15.87
C PHE A 38 8.49 2.72 16.41
N ASN A 39 7.80 3.51 15.58
CA ASN A 39 6.56 4.18 15.96
C ASN A 39 5.44 3.17 16.28
N THR A 40 5.30 2.12 15.47
CA THR A 40 4.34 1.02 15.71
C THR A 40 4.67 0.26 16.98
N TYR A 41 5.95 -0.03 17.23
CA TYR A 41 6.40 -0.70 18.44
C TYR A 41 6.10 0.11 19.71
N LYS A 42 6.39 1.42 19.68
CA LYS A 42 6.10 2.32 20.80
C LYS A 42 4.60 2.43 21.07
N ASN A 43 3.79 2.45 20.02
CA ASN A 43 2.34 2.61 20.09
C ASN A 43 1.58 1.28 20.05
N ARG A 44 2.22 0.17 20.45
CA ARG A 44 1.64 -1.19 20.42
C ARG A 44 0.36 -1.38 21.24
N HIS A 45 0.07 -0.44 22.15
CA HIS A 45 -1.06 -0.52 23.07
C HIS A 45 -2.40 -0.09 22.44
N PHE A 46 -2.42 0.39 21.19
CA PHE A 46 -3.63 0.86 20.51
C PHE A 46 -4.23 -0.18 19.54
N SER A 47 -5.56 -0.21 19.40
CA SER A 47 -6.33 -1.16 18.57
C SER A 47 -6.03 -1.16 17.07
N THR A 48 -5.19 -0.25 16.57
CA THR A 48 -4.77 -0.16 15.16
C THR A 48 -3.53 -0.99 14.83
N ILE A 49 -3.04 -1.81 15.77
CA ILE A 49 -1.78 -2.57 15.65
C ILE A 49 -1.71 -3.43 14.39
N ASN A 50 -2.77 -4.17 14.06
CA ASN A 50 -2.77 -5.11 12.92
C ASN A 50 -2.68 -4.39 11.57
N LEU A 51 -3.40 -3.27 11.41
CA LEU A 51 -3.31 -2.44 10.21
C LEU A 51 -1.92 -1.79 10.09
N GLN A 52 -1.37 -1.29 11.21
CA GLN A 52 -0.05 -0.65 11.23
C GLN A 52 1.09 -1.62 10.92
N TRP A 53 1.02 -2.87 11.36
CA TRP A 53 1.97 -3.91 10.95
C TRP A 53 1.85 -4.27 9.47
N THR A 54 0.61 -4.35 8.97
CA THR A 54 0.37 -4.57 7.53
C THR A 54 1.01 -3.45 6.71
N LEU A 55 0.81 -2.19 7.10
CA LEU A 55 1.42 -1.04 6.44
C LEU A 55 2.95 -1.04 6.61
N ALA A 56 3.49 -1.39 7.77
CA ALA A 56 4.94 -1.51 7.98
C ALA A 56 5.59 -2.62 7.12
N SER A 57 4.84 -3.65 6.71
CA SER A 57 5.37 -4.70 5.81
C SER A 57 5.70 -4.17 4.41
N VAL A 58 4.95 -3.18 3.90
CA VAL A 58 5.13 -2.62 2.55
C VAL A 58 6.52 -1.99 2.36
N PRO A 59 7.00 -1.04 3.19
CA PRO A 59 8.34 -0.48 3.05
C PRO A 59 9.45 -1.50 3.34
N LEU A 60 9.20 -2.55 4.14
CA LEU A 60 10.15 -3.64 4.34
C LEU A 60 10.33 -4.49 3.07
N ILE A 61 9.24 -4.90 2.42
CA ILE A 61 9.30 -5.62 1.13
C ILE A 61 9.99 -4.74 0.09
N LYS A 62 9.74 -3.43 0.10
CA LYS A 62 10.38 -2.48 -0.81
C LYS A 62 11.88 -2.35 -0.56
N ALA A 63 12.31 -2.23 0.68
CA ALA A 63 13.72 -2.21 1.04
C ALA A 63 14.42 -3.52 0.61
N LEU A 64 13.76 -4.67 0.79
CA LEU A 64 14.27 -5.95 0.29
C LEU A 64 14.41 -5.95 -1.24
N GLN A 65 13.40 -5.47 -1.97
CA GLN A 65 13.43 -5.34 -3.43
C GLN A 65 14.60 -4.47 -3.90
N LEU A 66 14.80 -3.31 -3.27
CA LEU A 66 15.87 -2.37 -3.59
C LEU A 66 17.25 -2.93 -3.26
N THR A 67 17.37 -3.69 -2.15
CA THR A 67 18.60 -4.39 -1.78
C THR A 67 18.98 -5.43 -2.82
N LEU A 68 18.03 -6.27 -3.24
CA LEU A 68 18.27 -7.27 -4.30
C LEU A 68 18.60 -6.60 -5.63
N SER A 69 17.95 -5.47 -5.95
CA SER A 69 18.22 -4.70 -7.17
C SER A 69 19.62 -4.12 -7.16
N PHE A 70 20.04 -3.53 -6.04
CA PHE A 70 21.40 -3.04 -5.83
C PHE A 70 22.42 -4.18 -5.99
N LEU A 71 22.23 -5.29 -5.27
CA LEU A 71 23.15 -6.43 -5.30
C LEU A 71 23.26 -7.05 -6.71
N PHE A 72 22.16 -7.14 -7.44
CA PHE A 72 22.14 -7.61 -8.82
C PHE A 72 22.99 -6.72 -9.73
N TRP A 73 22.69 -5.42 -9.79
CA TRP A 73 23.39 -4.50 -10.67
C TRP A 73 24.86 -4.30 -10.25
N TYR A 74 25.14 -4.24 -8.95
CA TYR A 74 26.50 -4.17 -8.43
C TYR A 74 27.32 -5.41 -8.81
N SER A 75 26.75 -6.61 -8.71
CA SER A 75 27.44 -7.85 -9.10
C SER A 75 27.67 -7.93 -10.62
N CYS A 76 26.71 -7.49 -11.42
CA CYS A 76 26.84 -7.43 -12.87
C CYS A 76 27.96 -6.48 -13.32
N PHE A 77 28.00 -5.25 -12.79
CA PHE A 77 28.98 -4.25 -13.21
C PHE A 77 30.39 -4.48 -12.62
N TYR A 78 30.49 -4.70 -11.31
CA TYR A 78 31.79 -4.75 -10.62
C TYR A 78 32.41 -6.16 -10.61
N HIS A 79 31.58 -7.20 -10.51
CA HIS A 79 32.05 -8.59 -10.40
C HIS A 79 31.89 -9.38 -11.71
N GLN A 80 31.27 -8.80 -12.75
CA GLN A 80 31.02 -9.42 -14.05
C GLN A 80 30.26 -10.76 -13.94
N LYS A 81 29.48 -10.93 -12.87
CA LYS A 81 28.66 -12.13 -12.60
C LYS A 81 27.22 -11.70 -12.32
N CYS A 82 26.34 -11.94 -13.29
CA CYS A 82 24.91 -11.72 -13.12
C CYS A 82 24.24 -12.98 -12.57
N SER A 83 23.79 -12.92 -11.31
CA SER A 83 23.10 -14.05 -10.68
C SER A 83 21.63 -14.09 -11.10
N LEU A 84 21.22 -15.20 -11.71
CA LEU A 84 19.82 -15.45 -12.08
C LEU A 84 18.91 -15.43 -10.84
N TRP A 85 19.38 -15.97 -9.71
CA TRP A 85 18.64 -15.95 -8.44
C TRP A 85 18.38 -14.53 -7.92
N MET A 86 19.33 -13.61 -8.10
CA MET A 86 19.13 -12.21 -7.73
C MET A 86 18.10 -11.53 -8.65
N SER A 87 18.18 -11.77 -9.96
CA SER A 87 17.18 -11.27 -10.92
C SER A 87 15.78 -11.81 -10.63
N PHE A 88 15.67 -13.11 -10.35
CA PHE A 88 14.41 -13.74 -9.94
C PHE A 88 13.89 -13.15 -8.61
N GLY A 89 14.79 -12.92 -7.65
CA GLY A 89 14.45 -12.24 -6.40
C GLY A 89 13.90 -10.84 -6.61
N VAL A 90 14.51 -10.02 -7.47
CA VAL A 90 14.01 -8.68 -7.85
C VAL A 90 12.63 -8.77 -8.48
N TYR A 91 12.41 -9.75 -9.36
CA TYR A 91 11.10 -10.00 -9.97
C TYR A 91 10.04 -10.34 -8.92
N VAL A 92 10.29 -11.35 -8.08
CA VAL A 92 9.33 -11.83 -7.07
C VAL A 92 9.02 -10.74 -6.05
N THR A 93 10.05 -10.09 -5.51
CA THR A 93 9.86 -9.01 -4.53
C THR A 93 9.17 -7.79 -5.12
N GLY A 94 9.39 -7.49 -6.41
CA GLY A 94 8.67 -6.44 -7.12
C GLY A 94 7.17 -6.73 -7.26
N VAL A 95 6.81 -7.97 -7.60
CA VAL A 95 5.40 -8.42 -7.65
C VAL A 95 4.78 -8.36 -6.26
N LEU A 96 5.46 -8.90 -5.23
CA LEU A 96 4.99 -8.87 -3.85
C LEU A 96 4.79 -7.45 -3.31
N PHE A 97 5.69 -6.53 -3.65
CA PHE A 97 5.54 -5.12 -3.27
C PHE A 97 4.27 -4.51 -3.87
N GLN A 98 4.07 -4.67 -5.19
CA GLN A 98 2.89 -4.11 -5.85
C GLN A 98 1.59 -4.70 -5.31
N THR A 99 1.57 -6.00 -4.99
CA THR A 99 0.38 -6.64 -4.41
C THR A 99 0.14 -6.19 -2.97
N ALA A 100 1.18 -6.13 -2.13
CA ALA A 100 1.07 -5.67 -0.74
C ALA A 100 0.63 -4.21 -0.65
N TYR A 101 1.16 -3.35 -1.51
CA TYR A 101 0.76 -1.95 -1.64
C TYR A 101 -0.73 -1.84 -1.99
N PHE A 102 -1.17 -2.62 -2.98
CA PHE A 102 -2.55 -2.59 -3.44
C PHE A 102 -3.55 -3.20 -2.43
N VAL A 103 -3.19 -4.30 -1.76
CA VAL A 103 -4.00 -4.89 -0.69
C VAL A 103 -4.12 -3.94 0.51
N SER A 104 -3.05 -3.22 0.87
CA SER A 104 -3.09 -2.21 1.94
C SER A 104 -4.12 -1.13 1.66
N PHE A 105 -4.23 -0.70 0.41
CA PHE A 105 -5.21 0.27 -0.05
C PHE A 105 -6.65 -0.23 0.05
N ILE A 106 -6.89 -1.48 -0.33
CA ILE A 106 -8.20 -2.11 -0.14
C ILE A 106 -8.55 -2.17 1.35
N LEU A 107 -7.63 -2.63 2.21
CA LEU A 107 -7.85 -2.75 3.66
C LEU A 107 -8.22 -1.40 4.29
N ILE A 108 -7.49 -0.34 3.95
CA ILE A 108 -7.81 1.01 4.41
C ILE A 108 -9.18 1.45 3.89
N SER A 109 -9.50 1.17 2.61
CA SER A 109 -10.78 1.56 2.02
C SER A 109 -11.98 0.95 2.75
N HIS A 110 -11.87 -0.32 3.18
CA HIS A 110 -12.88 -0.98 4.01
C HIS A 110 -12.99 -0.39 5.42
N GLY A 111 -11.99 0.36 5.86
CA GLY A 111 -11.92 0.91 7.22
C GLY A 111 -11.50 -0.14 8.25
N TYR A 112 -10.69 -1.12 7.83
CA TYR A 112 -10.14 -2.13 8.73
C TYR A 112 -9.39 -1.50 9.90
N CYS A 113 -9.71 -1.89 11.13
CA CYS A 113 -9.16 -1.34 12.37
C CYS A 113 -9.43 0.17 12.61
N ILE A 114 -10.28 0.83 11.79
CA ILE A 114 -10.62 2.27 11.92
C ILE A 114 -12.12 2.45 12.18
N MET A 115 -12.95 1.79 11.37
CA MET A 115 -14.41 1.79 11.48
C MET A 115 -14.93 0.46 12.07
N TYR A 116 -14.30 -0.65 11.69
CA TYR A 116 -14.69 -1.98 12.12
C TYR A 116 -13.50 -2.71 12.74
N GLU A 117 -13.73 -3.35 13.88
CA GLU A 117 -12.75 -4.22 14.54
C GLU A 117 -12.55 -5.52 13.73
N HIS A 118 -13.61 -6.01 13.10
CA HIS A 118 -13.57 -7.17 12.22
C HIS A 118 -14.13 -6.84 10.83
N ILE A 119 -13.38 -7.16 9.79
CA ILE A 119 -13.90 -7.20 8.41
C ILE A 119 -14.87 -8.37 8.31
N SER A 120 -16.01 -8.18 7.63
CA SER A 120 -16.94 -9.27 7.37
C SER A 120 -16.24 -10.43 6.63
N ILE A 121 -16.65 -11.67 6.89
CA ILE A 121 -16.04 -12.84 6.23
C ILE A 121 -16.15 -12.72 4.70
N SER A 122 -17.24 -12.13 4.20
CA SER A 122 -17.45 -11.86 2.79
C SER A 122 -16.38 -10.91 2.23
N ASP A 123 -16.21 -9.73 2.85
CA ASP A 123 -15.28 -8.70 2.37
C ASP A 123 -13.81 -9.15 2.45
N ARG A 124 -13.47 -9.97 3.46
CA ARG A 124 -12.15 -10.60 3.57
C ARG A 124 -11.91 -11.57 2.42
N ARG A 125 -12.90 -12.41 2.08
CA ARG A 125 -12.82 -13.31 0.93
C ARG A 125 -12.70 -12.53 -0.37
N THR A 126 -13.42 -11.42 -0.53
CA THR A 126 -13.33 -10.58 -1.74
C THR A 126 -11.96 -9.93 -1.86
N THR A 127 -11.42 -9.38 -0.76
CA THR A 127 -10.08 -8.77 -0.72
C THR A 127 -8.99 -9.80 -1.03
N ALA A 128 -9.07 -11.00 -0.44
CA ALA A 128 -8.12 -12.08 -0.71
C ALA A 128 -8.20 -12.56 -2.17
N ALA A 129 -9.42 -12.75 -2.70
CA ALA A 129 -9.62 -13.14 -4.09
C ALA A 129 -9.06 -12.10 -5.06
N LEU A 130 -9.35 -10.81 -4.84
CA LEU A 130 -8.81 -9.72 -5.64
C LEU A 130 -7.28 -9.65 -5.55
N GLY A 131 -6.71 -9.81 -4.35
CA GLY A 131 -5.26 -9.87 -4.15
C GLY A 131 -4.61 -11.02 -4.93
N CYS A 132 -5.22 -12.22 -4.90
CA CYS A 132 -4.74 -13.39 -5.64
C CYS A 132 -4.83 -13.19 -7.15
N VAL A 133 -5.96 -12.70 -7.67
CA VAL A 133 -6.13 -12.44 -9.11
C VAL A 133 -5.15 -11.36 -9.57
N PHE A 134 -4.98 -10.30 -8.79
CA PHE A 134 -4.01 -9.25 -9.08
C PHE A 134 -2.57 -9.79 -9.10
N TYR A 135 -2.20 -10.62 -8.13
CA TYR A 135 -0.88 -11.28 -8.10
C TYR A 135 -0.63 -12.14 -9.33
N LEU A 136 -1.54 -13.05 -9.66
CA LEU A 136 -1.41 -13.94 -10.83
C LEU A 136 -1.35 -13.15 -12.13
N THR A 137 -2.18 -12.12 -12.25
CA THR A 137 -2.20 -11.25 -13.44
C THR A 137 -0.89 -10.48 -13.59
N LEU A 138 -0.34 -9.98 -12.48
CA LEU A 138 0.92 -9.24 -12.47
C LEU A 138 2.12 -10.14 -12.81
N VAL A 139 2.13 -11.38 -12.32
CA VAL A 139 3.13 -12.40 -12.71
C VAL A 139 3.06 -12.64 -14.22
N GLY A 140 1.88 -12.89 -14.77
CA GLY A 140 1.70 -13.12 -16.21
C GLY A 140 2.09 -11.89 -17.07
N TYR A 141 1.76 -10.69 -16.61
CA TYR A 141 2.16 -9.43 -17.26
C TYR A 141 3.68 -9.27 -17.28
N ARG A 142 4.36 -9.51 -16.15
CA ARG A 142 5.82 -9.39 -16.04
C ARG A 142 6.57 -10.52 -16.77
N ALA A 143 5.92 -11.66 -17.00
CA ALA A 143 6.42 -12.73 -17.86
C ALA A 143 6.25 -12.42 -19.36
N SER A 144 5.87 -11.18 -19.71
CA SER A 144 5.75 -10.67 -21.08
C SER A 144 4.71 -11.39 -21.93
N VAL A 145 3.63 -11.88 -21.31
CA VAL A 145 2.48 -12.42 -22.04
C VAL A 145 1.56 -11.25 -22.43
N PRO A 146 1.45 -10.87 -23.71
CA PRO A 146 0.82 -9.61 -24.12
C PRO A 146 -0.65 -9.48 -23.71
N TYR A 147 -1.38 -10.60 -23.65
CA TYR A 147 -2.78 -10.67 -23.24
C TYR A 147 -3.03 -10.23 -21.79
N PHE A 148 -2.02 -10.34 -20.91
CA PHE A 148 -2.16 -9.98 -19.51
C PHE A 148 -2.25 -8.45 -19.29
N THR A 149 -1.88 -7.63 -20.28
CA THR A 149 -2.02 -6.17 -20.18
C THR A 149 -3.48 -5.76 -20.04
N VAL A 150 -4.37 -6.36 -20.84
CA VAL A 150 -5.83 -6.09 -20.77
C VAL A 150 -6.40 -6.56 -19.44
N LEU A 151 -5.99 -7.76 -19.00
CA LEU A 151 -6.40 -8.29 -17.69
C LEU A 151 -5.90 -7.43 -16.54
N LEU A 152 -4.69 -6.88 -16.62
CA LEU A 152 -4.12 -6.01 -15.60
C LEU A 152 -4.90 -4.68 -15.51
N LEU A 153 -5.20 -4.05 -16.65
CA LEU A 153 -6.01 -2.83 -16.71
C LEU A 153 -7.40 -3.08 -16.13
N LEU A 154 -8.06 -4.18 -16.51
CA LEU A 154 -9.36 -4.56 -15.97
C LEU A 154 -9.32 -4.80 -14.46
N ASN A 155 -8.27 -5.48 -13.97
CA ASN A 155 -8.06 -5.66 -12.54
C ASN A 155 -7.92 -4.32 -11.81
N TYR A 156 -7.13 -3.38 -12.33
CA TYR A 156 -7.00 -2.03 -11.75
C TYR A 156 -8.34 -1.28 -11.77
N LEU A 157 -9.11 -1.33 -12.85
CA LEU A 157 -10.40 -0.66 -12.94
C LEU A 157 -11.41 -1.19 -11.91
N ILE A 158 -11.57 -2.51 -11.80
CA ILE A 158 -12.47 -3.13 -10.80
C ILE A 158 -12.04 -2.74 -9.39
N SER A 159 -10.75 -2.88 -9.14
CA SER A 159 -10.07 -2.55 -7.88
C SER A 159 -10.29 -1.11 -7.42
N PHE A 160 -9.96 -0.14 -8.26
CA PHE A 160 -10.16 1.27 -7.94
C PHE A 160 -11.63 1.61 -7.79
N SER A 161 -12.51 1.05 -8.63
CA SER A 161 -13.96 1.24 -8.51
C SER A 161 -14.49 0.75 -7.15
N MET A 162 -14.02 -0.42 -6.70
CA MET A 162 -14.37 -0.96 -5.39
C MET A 162 -13.88 -0.08 -4.26
N ILE A 163 -12.62 0.38 -4.34
CA ILE A 163 -12.04 1.30 -3.36
C ILE A 163 -12.84 2.61 -3.27
N PHE A 164 -13.13 3.26 -4.39
CA PHE A 164 -13.92 4.50 -4.40
C PHE A 164 -15.34 4.31 -3.86
N ARG A 165 -16.00 3.20 -4.25
CA ARG A 165 -17.33 2.86 -3.73
C ARG A 165 -17.30 2.69 -2.22
N GLN A 166 -16.32 1.95 -1.69
CA GLN A 166 -16.22 1.68 -0.26
C GLN A 166 -15.88 2.94 0.55
N ILE A 167 -14.96 3.78 0.06
CA ILE A 167 -14.66 5.09 0.66
C ILE A 167 -15.92 5.96 0.70
N SER A 168 -16.67 6.02 -0.40
CA SER A 168 -17.90 6.82 -0.48
C SER A 168 -18.96 6.34 0.52
N GLN A 169 -19.17 5.02 0.63
CA GLN A 169 -20.06 4.43 1.62
C GLN A 169 -19.63 4.71 3.07
N ASN A 170 -18.32 4.65 3.34
CA ASN A 170 -17.81 4.97 4.67
C ASN A 170 -17.95 6.46 4.99
N LEU A 171 -17.74 7.35 4.01
CA LEU A 171 -17.95 8.79 4.17
C LEU A 171 -19.42 9.17 4.35
N SER A 172 -20.36 8.49 3.69
CA SER A 172 -21.79 8.74 3.88
C SER A 172 -22.25 8.35 5.28
N VAL A 173 -21.82 7.18 5.76
CA VAL A 173 -22.11 6.73 7.14
C VAL A 173 -21.51 7.68 8.18
N LEU A 174 -20.24 8.09 8.00
CA LEU A 174 -19.60 9.05 8.91
C LEU A 174 -20.30 10.41 8.92
N ARG A 175 -20.85 10.85 7.78
CA ARG A 175 -21.63 12.09 7.68
C ARG A 175 -22.95 11.98 8.45
N GLU A 176 -23.67 10.87 8.31
CA GLU A 176 -24.91 10.61 9.05
C GLU A 176 -24.67 10.55 10.57
N GLN A 177 -23.57 9.90 10.99
CA GLN A 177 -23.16 9.89 12.39
C GLN A 177 -22.83 11.29 12.90
N LEU A 178 -22.13 12.09 12.12
CA LEU A 178 -21.78 13.46 12.50
C LEU A 178 -23.03 14.34 12.69
N SER A 179 -24.04 14.22 11.82
CA SER A 179 -25.30 14.96 11.97
C SER A 179 -26.08 14.56 13.22
N PHE A 180 -26.09 13.27 13.58
CA PHE A 180 -26.75 12.81 14.81
C PHE A 180 -26.04 13.32 16.07
N VAL A 181 -24.69 13.32 16.07
CA VAL A 181 -23.89 13.78 17.21
C VAL A 181 -24.02 15.29 17.43
N GLU A 182 -24.15 16.06 16.34
CA GLU A 182 -24.37 17.51 16.39
C GLU A 182 -25.70 17.89 17.07
N GLU A 183 -26.71 17.03 16.96
CA GLU A 183 -27.99 17.20 17.65
C GLU A 183 -27.92 16.88 19.17
N GLU A 184 -26.95 16.05 19.59
CA GLU A 184 -26.83 15.55 20.97
C GLU A 184 -25.80 16.33 21.83
N ASP A 185 -25.11 17.32 21.26
CA ASP A 185 -24.14 18.26 21.89
C ASP A 185 -22.98 17.59 22.69
N VAL A 186 -22.51 16.43 22.24
CA VAL A 186 -21.37 15.72 22.85
C VAL A 186 -20.06 16.04 22.12
N GLN A 187 -19.42 17.15 22.49
CA GLN A 187 -18.19 17.68 21.84
C GLN A 187 -17.08 16.63 21.65
N ALA A 188 -16.84 15.77 22.65
CA ALA A 188 -15.78 14.76 22.57
C ALA A 188 -16.09 13.64 21.54
N MET A 189 -17.36 13.35 21.29
CA MET A 189 -17.79 12.39 20.27
C MET A 189 -17.72 13.04 18.88
N TYR A 190 -18.09 14.31 18.78
CA TYR A 190 -18.00 15.09 17.55
C TYR A 190 -16.57 15.13 17.02
N ASP A 191 -15.60 15.50 17.87
CA ASP A 191 -14.18 15.60 17.47
C ASP A 191 -13.62 14.26 16.95
N ALA A 192 -14.02 13.15 17.57
CA ALA A 192 -13.60 11.81 17.18
C ALA A 192 -14.17 11.39 15.81
N VAL A 193 -15.47 11.62 15.58
CA VAL A 193 -16.14 11.30 14.30
C VAL A 193 -15.65 12.21 13.18
N TYR A 194 -15.47 13.50 13.47
CA TYR A 194 -14.95 14.49 12.52
C TYR A 194 -13.52 14.16 12.07
N MET A 195 -12.68 13.67 12.98
CA MET A 195 -11.35 13.18 12.62
C MET A 195 -11.40 11.99 11.66
N LYS A 196 -12.24 10.98 11.93
CA LYS A 196 -12.42 9.82 11.02
C LYS A 196 -12.86 10.27 9.64
N TYR A 197 -13.84 11.16 9.58
CA TYR A 197 -14.33 11.75 8.33
C TYR A 197 -13.21 12.43 7.55
N THR A 198 -12.40 13.25 8.23
CA THR A 198 -11.27 13.97 7.62
C THR A 198 -10.20 13.00 7.10
N MET A 199 -9.91 11.91 7.80
CA MET A 199 -8.95 10.89 7.34
C MET A 199 -9.42 10.20 6.05
N PHE A 200 -10.67 9.73 5.99
CA PHE A 200 -11.21 9.10 4.78
C PHE A 200 -11.30 10.06 3.59
N LYS A 201 -11.61 11.34 3.84
CA LYS A 201 -11.62 12.37 2.80
C LYS A 201 -10.23 12.63 2.23
N LYS A 202 -9.21 12.70 3.10
CA LYS A 202 -7.80 12.80 2.68
C LYS A 202 -7.34 11.58 1.89
N PHE A 203 -7.78 10.38 2.28
CA PHE A 203 -7.48 9.14 1.58
C PHE A 203 -8.14 9.09 0.19
N GLN A 204 -9.38 9.55 0.06
CA GLN A 204 -10.07 9.67 -1.23
C GLN A 204 -9.27 10.54 -2.22
N GLY A 205 -8.77 11.69 -1.77
CA GLY A 205 -7.93 12.56 -2.59
C GLY A 205 -6.61 11.91 -2.98
N ALA A 206 -5.94 11.22 -2.04
CA ALA A 206 -4.70 10.49 -2.34
C ALA A 206 -4.91 9.40 -3.41
N MET A 207 -6.04 8.68 -3.36
CA MET A 207 -6.36 7.65 -4.36
C MET A 207 -6.57 8.21 -5.76
N GLN A 208 -7.17 9.40 -5.89
CA GLN A 208 -7.27 10.07 -7.19
C GLN A 208 -5.89 10.41 -7.77
N ILE A 209 -4.98 10.88 -6.92
CA ILE A 209 -3.59 11.14 -7.30
C ILE A 209 -2.89 9.85 -7.76
N VAL A 210 -3.09 8.73 -7.06
CA VAL A 210 -2.54 7.42 -7.44
C VAL A 210 -3.02 7.01 -8.83
N VAL A 211 -4.33 7.07 -9.08
CA VAL A 211 -4.92 6.70 -10.37
C VAL A 211 -4.36 7.57 -11.48
N MET A 212 -4.27 8.89 -11.26
CA MET A 212 -3.71 9.83 -12.22
C MET A 212 -2.23 9.52 -12.51
N ALA A 213 -1.43 9.28 -11.47
CA ALA A 213 -0.01 8.97 -11.61
C ALA A 213 0.21 7.65 -12.38
N GLU A 214 -0.50 6.58 -12.03
CA GLU A 214 -0.40 5.29 -12.74
C GLU A 214 -0.85 5.41 -14.19
N THR A 215 -1.89 6.20 -14.48
CA THR A 215 -2.37 6.46 -15.84
C THR A 215 -1.31 7.20 -16.68
N VAL A 216 -0.73 8.28 -16.15
CA VAL A 216 0.33 9.04 -16.82
C VAL A 216 1.55 8.16 -17.10
N ILE A 217 1.94 7.31 -16.15
CA ILE A 217 3.08 6.38 -16.31
C ILE A 217 2.79 5.34 -17.41
N HIS A 218 1.56 4.83 -17.50
CA HIS A 218 1.18 3.86 -18.53
C HIS A 218 1.08 4.49 -19.93
N PHE A 219 0.67 5.76 -20.05
CA PHE A 219 0.59 6.44 -21.35
C PHE A 219 1.96 6.95 -21.84
N ASN A 220 2.87 7.30 -20.94
CA ASN A 220 4.19 7.82 -21.30
C ASN A 220 5.17 6.68 -21.68
N VAL A 221 4.87 5.97 -22.77
CA VAL A 221 5.68 4.88 -23.33
C VAL A 221 6.67 5.43 -24.36
N ASP A 222 7.53 6.37 -23.96
CA ASP A 222 8.70 6.72 -24.78
C ASP A 222 9.86 5.78 -24.45
N SER A 223 10.25 4.95 -25.41
CA SER A 223 11.14 3.79 -25.29
C SER A 223 12.64 4.12 -25.22
N SER A 224 13.04 5.32 -24.80
CA SER A 224 14.47 5.68 -24.71
C SER A 224 15.10 5.21 -23.38
N SER A 225 16.29 4.59 -23.46
CA SER A 225 17.03 4.09 -22.30
C SER A 225 17.53 5.19 -21.37
N VAL A 226 17.84 6.38 -21.89
CA VAL A 226 18.23 7.57 -21.11
C VAL A 226 17.09 8.03 -20.17
N ASN A 227 15.83 7.84 -20.59
CA ASN A 227 14.66 8.17 -19.80
C ASN A 227 14.31 7.08 -18.75
N TYR A 228 14.98 5.92 -18.77
CA TYR A 228 14.63 4.79 -17.88
C TYR A 228 14.90 5.12 -16.41
N TRP A 229 16.10 5.64 -16.11
CA TRP A 229 16.49 5.92 -14.74
C TRP A 229 15.66 7.05 -14.10
N LEU A 230 15.36 8.09 -14.87
CA LEU A 230 14.46 9.17 -14.45
C LEU A 230 13.03 8.68 -14.24
N ARG A 231 12.51 7.83 -15.13
CA ARG A 231 11.18 7.22 -14.98
C ARG A 231 11.11 6.36 -13.72
N LEU A 232 12.16 5.56 -13.46
CA LEU A 232 12.28 4.77 -12.24
C LEU A 232 12.23 5.70 -11.02
N LEU A 233 13.03 6.76 -10.99
CA LEU A 233 13.00 7.74 -9.90
C LEU A 233 11.62 8.34 -9.69
N VAL A 234 10.97 8.87 -10.73
CA VAL A 234 9.66 9.51 -10.62
C VAL A 234 8.63 8.52 -10.05
N ARG A 235 8.65 7.27 -10.54
CA ARG A 235 7.75 6.23 -10.07
C ARG A 235 7.99 5.88 -8.59
N GLU A 236 9.25 5.71 -8.21
CA GLU A 236 9.64 5.37 -6.84
C GLU A 236 9.32 6.51 -5.86
N TRP A 237 9.58 7.76 -6.25
CA TRP A 237 9.23 8.94 -5.47
C TRP A 237 7.73 9.11 -5.32
N ALA A 238 6.94 8.92 -6.38
CA ALA A 238 5.49 8.97 -6.30
C ALA A 238 4.95 7.94 -5.29
N GLN A 239 5.41 6.68 -5.40
CA GLN A 239 5.02 5.61 -4.49
C GLN A 239 5.42 5.91 -3.04
N PHE A 240 6.64 6.40 -2.82
CA PHE A 240 7.13 6.77 -1.50
C PHE A 240 6.30 7.90 -0.87
N CYS A 241 6.08 8.99 -1.62
CA CYS A 241 5.31 10.14 -1.14
C CYS A 241 3.86 9.78 -0.81
N ILE A 242 3.21 8.98 -1.67
CA ILE A 242 1.84 8.51 -1.42
C ILE A 242 1.80 7.65 -0.16
N PHE A 243 2.73 6.71 -0.03
CA PHE A 243 2.77 5.80 1.12
C PHE A 243 3.06 6.54 2.43
N LEU A 244 4.00 7.48 2.42
CA LEU A 244 4.31 8.34 3.55
C LEU A 244 3.09 9.20 3.94
N TYR A 245 2.39 9.79 2.97
CA TYR A 245 1.19 10.59 3.21
C TYR A 245 0.06 9.78 3.84
N ILE A 246 -0.20 8.57 3.32
CA ILE A 246 -1.21 7.65 3.86
C ILE A 246 -0.80 7.23 5.27
N GLY A 247 0.47 6.87 5.46
CA GLY A 247 1.02 6.54 6.78
C GLY A 247 0.87 7.61 7.83
N TRP A 248 1.19 8.84 7.44
CA TRP A 248 1.03 9.99 8.31
C TRP A 248 -0.44 10.24 8.66
N THR A 249 -1.34 10.11 7.66
CA THR A 249 -2.78 10.32 7.83
C THR A 249 -3.41 9.27 8.77
N PHE A 250 -3.03 8.01 8.63
CA PHE A 250 -3.55 6.90 9.42
C PHE A 250 -2.70 6.56 10.64
N ARG A 251 -1.73 7.39 11.01
CA ARG A 251 -0.90 7.18 12.21
C ARG A 251 -1.80 6.97 13.41
N SER A 252 -1.40 6.06 14.31
CA SER A 252 -2.06 5.89 15.60
C SER A 252 -2.00 7.22 16.36
N GLN A 253 -3.08 7.98 16.30
CA GLN A 253 -3.34 9.06 17.24
C GLN A 253 -3.89 8.42 18.52
N ALA A 254 -3.80 9.07 19.67
CA ALA A 254 -4.43 8.56 20.87
C ALA A 254 -5.95 8.68 20.69
N TRP A 255 -6.54 7.72 19.97
CA TRP A 255 -7.97 7.58 19.83
C TRP A 255 -8.51 7.47 21.25
N ALA A 256 -9.40 8.41 21.63
CA ALA A 256 -9.99 8.42 22.94
C ALA A 256 -10.47 6.98 23.27
N PRO A 257 -10.01 6.37 24.38
CA PRO A 257 -10.19 4.94 24.67
C PRO A 257 -11.65 4.55 25.00
N ARG A 258 -12.65 5.34 24.58
CA ARG A 258 -14.05 5.24 25.02
C ARG A 258 -15.08 4.97 23.92
N PHE A 259 -14.70 4.82 22.66
CA PHE A 259 -15.71 4.60 21.62
C PHE A 259 -15.73 3.15 21.14
N SER A 260 -16.69 2.43 21.72
CA SER A 260 -17.22 1.16 21.25
C SER A 260 -17.63 1.27 19.78
N VAL A 261 -17.35 0.19 19.05
CA VAL A 261 -17.81 -0.03 17.70
C VAL A 261 -19.34 -0.04 17.71
N MET A 262 -19.98 0.92 17.04
CA MET A 262 -21.42 0.85 16.80
C MET A 262 -21.69 -0.13 15.66
N PRO A 263 -22.41 -1.24 15.90
CA PRO A 263 -22.77 -2.17 14.85
C PRO A 263 -23.74 -1.48 13.87
N ARG A 264 -23.53 -1.75 12.58
CA ARG A 264 -24.47 -1.38 11.53
C ARG A 264 -25.73 -2.23 11.70
N SER A 265 -26.80 -1.69 12.29
CA SER A 265 -28.10 -2.36 12.22
C SER A 265 -28.64 -2.20 10.80
N LYS A 266 -28.84 -3.32 10.11
CA LYS A 266 -29.74 -3.36 8.96
C LYS A 266 -31.15 -3.20 9.52
N GLY A 267 -31.66 -1.97 9.45
CA GLY A 267 -33.08 -1.68 9.57
C GLY A 267 -33.72 -2.15 10.88
N GLU A 268 -33.33 -1.56 11.99
CA GLU A 268 -34.26 -1.36 13.11
C GLU A 268 -33.74 -0.19 13.95
N LEU A 269 -34.63 0.78 14.17
CA LEU A 269 -34.44 1.97 14.98
C LEU A 269 -34.20 1.48 16.42
N MET A 270 -32.94 1.40 16.85
CA MET A 270 -32.64 1.18 18.26
C MET A 270 -31.63 2.21 18.72
N VAL A 271 -32.12 3.08 19.61
CA VAL A 271 -31.44 4.14 20.35
C VAL A 271 -30.12 3.60 20.93
N PRO A 272 -29.02 4.39 20.93
CA PRO A 272 -27.73 3.91 21.40
C PRO A 272 -27.82 3.47 22.86
N PRO A 273 -27.38 2.25 23.23
CA PRO A 273 -27.23 1.91 24.63
C PRO A 273 -26.07 2.72 25.18
N ILE A 274 -26.42 3.76 25.92
CA ILE A 274 -25.54 4.39 26.89
C ILE A 274 -25.09 3.26 27.84
N TYR A 275 -23.78 3.03 27.89
CA TYR A 275 -23.09 2.04 28.74
C TYR A 275 -23.15 0.56 28.30
N SER A 276 -22.16 0.13 27.50
CA SER A 276 -21.53 -1.18 27.69
C SER A 276 -20.01 -1.04 27.63
N ILE A 277 -19.46 -0.53 28.72
CA ILE A 277 -18.10 -0.87 29.13
C ILE A 277 -18.19 -2.31 29.64
N VAL A 278 -17.24 -3.16 29.23
CA VAL A 278 -17.08 -4.59 29.53
C VAL A 278 -17.50 -5.48 28.36
N SER A 279 -16.52 -5.84 27.53
CA SER A 279 -16.14 -7.24 27.31
C SER A 279 -14.79 -7.34 26.58
N ASP A 280 -13.79 -7.70 27.39
CA ASP A 280 -12.74 -8.68 27.09
C ASP A 280 -11.62 -8.34 26.09
N PHE A 281 -10.48 -7.96 26.69
CA PHE A 281 -9.15 -8.51 26.40
C PHE A 281 -9.21 -9.83 25.61
N PHE A 282 -8.81 -9.84 24.35
CA PHE A 282 -7.83 -10.75 23.74
C PHE A 282 -7.85 -10.56 22.21
N CYS A 283 -6.84 -9.88 21.67
CA CYS A 283 -6.42 -10.08 20.28
C CYS A 283 -5.61 -11.38 20.23
N VAL A 284 -6.18 -12.43 19.62
CA VAL A 284 -5.43 -13.55 19.01
C VAL A 284 -5.71 -13.52 17.51
#